data_AF-A0A418RIB6-F1
#
_entry.id   AF-A0A418RIB6-F1
#
_cell.length_a   1.000
_cell.length_b   1.000
_cell.length_c   1.000
_cell.angle_alpha   90.00
_cell.angle_beta   90.00
_cell.angle_gamma   90.00
#
_symmetry.space_group_name_H-M   'P 1'
#
loop_
_entity.id
_entity.type
_entity.pdbx_description
1 polymer ?
#
loop_
_entity_poly.entity_id
_entity_poly.type
_entity_poly.pdbx_seq_one_letter_code
_entity_poly.pdbx_strand_id
1 'polypeptide(L)'
;MLLILTETFGLVKNLFNDLKTKPIVIYLLTLAFTVTIVAGFMLYLIDPDVHSLFDGIWSAWVTITHVGFGDVVPTSFFGRLLSALLILFGLILFSLFTAILSVTLIGKDMHVWGLDVQQIEQSTSRIEAEENQILNELARLHKRMTALEKKLSSSTGKDNK
;
A
#
# COMPACT_ATOMS: atom_id res chain seq x y z
N MET A 1 16.79 -9.97 -24.83
CA MET A 1 16.44 -11.11 -23.95
C MET A 1 17.39 -11.22 -22.76
N LEU A 2 18.71 -11.33 -22.96
CA LEU A 2 19.70 -11.46 -21.86
C LEU A 2 19.78 -10.21 -20.94
N LEU A 3 19.61 -9.01 -21.51
CA LEU A 3 19.61 -7.73 -20.78
C LEU A 3 18.41 -7.55 -19.82
N ILE A 4 17.22 -8.01 -20.25
CA ILE A 4 15.99 -7.96 -19.43
C ILE A 4 16.12 -8.94 -18.25
N LEU A 5 16.76 -10.09 -18.47
CA LEU A 5 17.05 -11.08 -17.43
C LEU A 5 18.00 -10.55 -16.35
N THR A 6 19.04 -9.81 -16.74
CA THR A 6 19.98 -9.25 -15.75
C THR A 6 19.38 -8.10 -14.93
N GLU A 7 18.59 -7.23 -15.56
CA GLU A 7 17.90 -6.11 -14.90
C GLU A 7 16.84 -6.63 -13.91
N THR A 8 16.01 -7.58 -14.33
CA THR A 8 14.97 -8.18 -13.47
C THR A 8 15.57 -8.96 -12.31
N PHE A 9 16.68 -9.67 -12.52
CA PHE A 9 17.39 -10.38 -11.45
C PHE A 9 18.00 -9.43 -10.41
N GLY A 10 18.55 -8.28 -10.86
CA GLY A 10 19.04 -7.23 -9.98
C GLY A 10 17.95 -6.63 -9.09
N LEU A 11 16.77 -6.36 -9.67
CA LEU A 11 15.61 -5.86 -8.92
C LEU A 11 15.13 -6.85 -7.85
N VAL A 12 15.03 -8.13 -8.20
CA VAL A 12 14.64 -9.19 -7.25
C VAL A 12 15.66 -9.31 -6.11
N LYS A 13 16.96 -9.26 -6.42
CA LYS A 13 18.04 -9.32 -5.42
C LYS A 13 17.99 -8.12 -4.49
N ASN A 14 17.79 -6.92 -5.02
CA ASN A 14 17.71 -5.68 -4.23
C ASN A 14 16.45 -5.69 -3.34
N LEU A 15 15.30 -6.14 -3.87
CA LEU A 15 14.08 -6.34 -3.08
C LEU A 15 14.31 -7.30 -1.93
N PHE A 16 14.97 -8.44 -2.16
CA PHE A 16 15.27 -9.42 -1.12
C PHE A 16 16.17 -8.84 -0.02
N ASN A 17 17.17 -8.02 -0.38
CA ASN A 17 18.02 -7.35 0.61
C ASN A 17 17.25 -6.27 1.39
N ASP A 18 16.41 -5.48 0.72
CA ASP A 18 15.56 -4.46 1.36
C ASP A 18 14.53 -5.09 2.31
N LEU A 19 14.04 -6.29 1.95
CA LEU A 19 13.08 -7.02 2.77
C LEU A 19 13.75 -7.66 3.98
N LYS A 20 14.96 -8.20 3.83
CA LYS A 20 15.75 -8.78 4.93
C LYS A 20 16.25 -7.76 5.93
N THR A 21 16.48 -6.52 5.51
CA THR A 21 16.95 -5.44 6.41
C THR A 21 15.85 -4.89 7.32
N LYS A 22 14.57 -5.13 6.98
CA LYS A 22 13.44 -4.70 7.80
C LYS A 22 13.20 -5.67 8.98
N PRO A 23 13.31 -5.22 10.24
CA PRO A 23 13.17 -6.11 11.40
C PRO A 23 11.80 -6.77 11.48
N ILE A 24 10.74 -6.10 11.00
CA ILE A 24 9.37 -6.63 10.97
C ILE A 24 9.26 -7.93 10.16
N VAL A 25 9.99 -8.07 9.05
CA VAL A 25 9.95 -9.28 8.22
C VAL A 25 10.59 -10.45 8.95
N ILE A 26 11.73 -10.20 9.60
CA ILE A 26 12.42 -11.21 10.42
C ILE A 26 11.51 -11.67 11.56
N TYR A 27 10.84 -10.74 12.25
CA TYR A 27 9.89 -11.08 13.30
C TYR A 27 8.70 -11.91 12.79
N LEU A 28 8.14 -11.59 11.61
CA LEU A 28 7.05 -12.38 11.03
C LEU A 28 7.48 -13.79 10.63
N LEU A 29 8.66 -13.94 10.01
CA LEU A 29 9.17 -15.25 9.62
C LEU A 29 9.51 -16.12 10.83
N THR A 30 10.13 -15.54 11.86
CA THR A 30 10.43 -16.25 13.11
C THR A 30 9.16 -16.62 13.87
N LEU A 31 8.15 -15.75 13.89
CA LEU A 31 6.82 -16.05 14.43
C LEU A 31 6.15 -17.19 13.65
N ALA A 32 6.13 -17.14 12.30
CA ALA A 32 5.56 -18.19 11.46
C ALA A 32 6.20 -19.55 11.76
N PHE A 33 7.53 -19.58 11.85
CA PHE A 33 8.29 -20.80 12.13
C PHE A 33 7.97 -21.32 13.53
N THR A 34 7.96 -20.45 14.54
CA THR A 34 7.64 -20.83 15.93
C THR A 34 6.23 -21.38 16.04
N VAL A 35 5.24 -20.72 15.44
CA VAL A 35 3.84 -21.18 15.43
C VAL A 35 3.72 -22.54 14.74
N THR A 36 4.44 -22.76 13.64
CA THR A 36 4.43 -24.04 12.92
C THR A 36 4.96 -25.18 13.79
N ILE A 37 6.09 -24.99 14.47
CA ILE A 37 6.67 -26.00 15.35
C ILE A 37 5.75 -26.30 16.54
N VAL A 38 5.19 -25.25 17.16
CA VAL A 38 4.29 -25.40 18.31
C VAL A 38 2.98 -26.07 17.90
N ALA A 39 2.37 -25.67 16.79
CA ALA A 39 1.16 -26.28 16.26
C ALA A 39 1.40 -27.73 15.85
N GLY A 40 2.52 -28.03 15.20
CA GLY A 40 2.87 -29.40 14.83
C GLY A 40 3.10 -30.32 16.03
N PHE A 41 3.75 -29.81 17.07
CA PHE A 41 3.91 -30.52 18.34
C PHE A 41 2.56 -30.76 19.03
N MET A 42 1.68 -29.75 19.06
CA MET A 42 0.32 -29.90 19.58
C MET A 42 -0.49 -30.94 18.80
N LEU A 43 -0.44 -30.91 17.47
CA LEU A 43 -1.13 -31.89 16.61
C LEU A 43 -0.68 -33.32 16.89
N TYR A 44 0.62 -33.54 17.06
CA TYR A 44 1.16 -34.84 17.46
C TYR A 44 0.64 -35.33 18.81
N LEU A 45 0.40 -34.43 19.78
CA LEU A 45 -0.08 -34.81 21.11
C LEU A 45 -1.59 -35.08 21.16
N ILE A 46 -2.39 -34.34 20.38
CA ILE A 46 -3.86 -34.37 20.50
C ILE A 46 -4.53 -35.26 19.47
N ASP A 47 -3.85 -35.59 18.37
CA ASP A 47 -4.44 -36.30 17.24
C ASP A 47 -3.79 -37.69 17.04
N PRO A 48 -4.56 -38.78 17.12
CA PRO A 48 -4.03 -40.14 17.00
C PRO A 48 -3.55 -40.50 15.59
N ASP A 49 -4.04 -39.81 14.55
CA ASP A 49 -3.64 -40.06 13.17
C ASP A 49 -2.32 -39.36 12.80
N VAL A 50 -1.78 -38.53 13.70
CA VAL A 50 -0.45 -37.93 13.58
C VAL A 50 0.56 -38.83 14.29
N HIS A 51 1.17 -39.74 13.53
CA HIS A 51 1.99 -40.82 14.10
C HIS A 51 3.38 -40.38 14.60
N SER A 52 3.92 -39.28 14.10
CA SER A 52 5.21 -38.74 14.55
C SER A 52 5.20 -37.22 14.70
N LEU A 53 6.15 -36.70 15.49
CA LEU A 53 6.34 -35.26 15.63
C LEU A 53 6.64 -34.59 14.28
N PHE A 54 7.38 -35.29 13.41
CA PHE A 54 7.70 -34.78 12.08
C PHE A 54 6.45 -34.65 11.21
N ASP A 55 5.53 -35.63 11.30
CA ASP A 55 4.25 -35.58 10.59
C ASP A 55 3.38 -34.42 11.08
N GLY A 56 3.39 -34.14 12.38
CA GLY A 56 2.69 -32.99 12.95
C GLY A 56 3.24 -31.66 12.45
N ILE A 57 4.58 -31.49 12.48
CA ILE A 57 5.25 -30.30 11.95
C ILE A 57 5.02 -30.16 10.44
N TRP A 58 5.08 -31.26 9.70
CA TRP A 58 4.80 -31.30 8.27
C TRP A 58 3.37 -30.86 7.96
N SER A 59 2.38 -31.42 8.66
CA SER A 59 0.96 -31.05 8.54
C SER A 59 0.75 -29.55 8.83
N ALA A 60 1.39 -29.03 9.89
CA ALA A 60 1.34 -27.60 10.21
C ALA A 60 2.01 -26.73 9.13
N TRP A 61 3.15 -27.16 8.59
CA TRP A 61 3.91 -26.44 7.57
C TRP A 61 3.14 -26.31 6.25
N VAL A 62 2.56 -27.41 5.76
CA VAL A 62 1.78 -27.39 4.52
C VAL A 62 0.47 -26.61 4.69
N THR A 63 -0.05 -26.53 5.92
CA THR A 63 -1.26 -25.78 6.25
C THR A 63 -0.99 -24.27 6.28
N ILE A 64 0.02 -23.80 7.02
CA ILE A 64 0.32 -22.36 7.12
C ILE A 64 0.77 -21.76 5.77
N THR A 65 1.39 -22.58 4.92
CA THR A 65 1.78 -22.20 3.54
C THR A 65 0.64 -22.33 2.53
N HIS A 66 -0.54 -22.83 2.94
CA HIS A 66 -1.71 -23.10 2.08
C HIS A 66 -1.47 -24.13 0.96
N VAL A 67 -0.42 -24.95 1.07
CA VAL A 67 -0.16 -26.03 0.11
C VAL A 67 -1.13 -27.20 0.31
N GLY A 68 -1.29 -27.65 1.56
CA GLY A 68 -2.30 -28.63 1.96
C GLY A 68 -2.29 -29.95 1.16
N PHE A 69 -1.19 -30.71 1.21
CA PHE A 69 -1.09 -31.99 0.47
C PHE A 69 -2.13 -33.04 0.87
N GLY A 70 -2.64 -32.98 2.11
CA GLY A 70 -3.69 -33.89 2.58
C GLY A 70 -3.22 -35.31 2.91
N ASP A 71 -1.91 -35.53 2.94
CA ASP A 71 -1.26 -36.79 3.32
C ASP A 71 -1.29 -37.04 4.83
N VAL A 72 -1.12 -35.99 5.64
CA VAL A 72 -1.29 -36.02 7.10
C VAL A 72 -2.29 -34.95 7.50
N VAL A 73 -3.47 -35.38 7.94
CA VAL A 73 -4.57 -34.50 8.35
C VAL A 73 -5.13 -34.89 9.71
N PRO A 74 -5.28 -33.94 10.64
CA PRO A 74 -5.86 -34.22 11.96
C PRO A 74 -7.33 -34.64 11.82
N THR A 75 -7.70 -35.77 12.42
CA THR A 75 -9.08 -36.29 12.37
C THR A 75 -9.85 -36.07 13.66
N SER A 76 -9.15 -35.84 14.77
CA SER A 76 -9.75 -35.53 16.06
C SER A 76 -10.45 -34.17 16.04
N PHE A 77 -11.46 -34.00 16.90
CA PHE A 77 -12.17 -32.72 17.03
C PHE A 77 -11.21 -31.56 17.38
N PHE A 78 -10.32 -31.77 18.35
CA PHE A 78 -9.35 -30.77 18.78
C PHE A 78 -8.26 -30.52 17.74
N GLY A 79 -7.80 -31.55 17.04
CA GLY A 79 -6.87 -31.44 15.92
C GLY A 79 -7.43 -30.59 14.79
N ARG A 80 -8.68 -30.84 14.39
CA ARG A 80 -9.38 -30.02 13.37
C ARG A 80 -9.57 -28.58 13.80
N LEU A 81 -9.90 -28.33 15.07
CA LEU A 81 -10.02 -26.98 15.61
C LEU A 81 -8.68 -26.25 15.56
N LEU A 82 -7.59 -26.91 15.95
CA LEU A 82 -6.24 -26.33 15.88
C LEU A 82 -5.83 -26.04 14.43
N SER A 83 -6.07 -26.96 13.49
CA SER A 83 -5.83 -26.74 12.06
C SER A 83 -6.64 -25.57 11.51
N ALA A 84 -7.92 -25.44 11.90
CA ALA A 84 -8.75 -24.31 11.48
C ALA A 84 -8.18 -22.97 11.96
N LEU A 85 -7.71 -22.89 13.22
CA LEU A 85 -7.03 -21.71 13.74
C LEU A 85 -5.71 -21.44 13.02
N LEU A 86 -4.95 -22.49 12.69
CA LEU A 86 -3.69 -22.37 11.95
C LEU A 86 -3.91 -21.83 10.53
N ILE A 87 -4.99 -22.23 9.86
CA ILE A 87 -5.38 -21.69 8.53
C ILE A 87 -5.67 -20.18 8.65
N LEU A 88 -6.48 -19.77 9.63
CA LEU A 88 -6.77 -18.34 9.85
C LEU A 88 -5.51 -17.54 10.15
N PHE A 89 -4.61 -18.10 10.96
CA PHE A 89 -3.32 -17.47 11.25
C PHE A 89 -2.45 -17.34 9.99
N GLY A 90 -2.39 -18.38 9.16
CA GLY A 90 -1.70 -18.36 7.87
C GLY A 90 -2.23 -17.26 6.95
N LEU A 91 -3.56 -17.07 6.89
CA LEU A 91 -4.18 -16.00 6.09
C LEU A 91 -3.75 -14.61 6.54
N ILE A 92 -3.77 -14.35 7.85
CA ILE A 92 -3.34 -13.07 8.43
C ILE A 92 -1.85 -12.83 8.12
N LEU A 93 -1.02 -13.85 8.29
CA LEU A 93 0.41 -13.75 8.05
C LEU A 93 0.72 -13.50 6.57
N PHE A 94 0.02 -14.19 5.67
CA PHE A 94 0.17 -14.00 4.23
C PHE A 94 -0.28 -12.59 3.80
N SER A 95 -1.41 -12.10 4.32
CA SER A 95 -1.87 -10.72 4.07
C SER A 95 -0.84 -9.68 4.49
N LEU A 96 -0.26 -9.84 5.68
CA LEU A 96 0.75 -8.91 6.18
C LEU A 96 2.05 -8.99 5.38
N PHE A 97 2.46 -10.19 4.96
CA PHE A 97 3.60 -10.37 4.06
C PHE A 97 3.38 -9.65 2.72
N THR A 98 2.19 -9.80 2.12
CA THR A 98 1.80 -9.06 0.90
C THR A 98 1.81 -7.55 1.11
N ALA A 99 1.32 -7.06 2.25
CA ALA A 99 1.34 -5.62 2.56
C ALA A 99 2.76 -5.06 2.65
N ILE A 100 3.69 -5.77 3.31
CA ILE A 100 5.10 -5.32 3.42
C ILE A 100 5.79 -5.35 2.06
N LEU A 101 5.51 -6.37 1.25
CA LEU A 101 5.99 -6.42 -0.14
C LEU A 101 5.47 -5.22 -0.94
N SER A 102 4.17 -4.94 -0.85
CA SER A 102 3.53 -3.80 -1.51
C SER A 102 4.19 -2.49 -1.09
N VAL A 103 4.39 -2.24 0.21
CA VAL A 103 5.09 -1.03 0.70
C VAL A 103 6.54 -0.97 0.25
N THR A 104 7.23 -2.09 0.09
CA THR A 104 8.63 -2.09 -0.34
C THR A 104 8.78 -1.84 -1.84
N LEU A 105 7.84 -2.34 -2.64
CA LEU A 105 7.76 -2.06 -4.07
C LEU A 105 7.31 -0.61 -4.30
N ILE A 106 6.20 -0.22 -3.70
CA ILE A 106 5.63 1.14 -3.80
C ILE A 106 6.56 2.16 -3.15
N GLY A 107 7.31 1.82 -2.10
CA GLY A 107 8.28 2.74 -1.49
C GLY A 107 9.38 3.20 -2.45
N LYS A 108 9.68 2.44 -3.51
CA LYS A 108 10.56 2.87 -4.60
C LYS A 108 9.89 3.88 -5.54
N ASP A 109 8.57 3.79 -5.70
CA ASP A 109 7.78 4.68 -6.55
C ASP A 109 7.17 5.87 -5.79
N MET A 110 7.03 5.81 -4.46
CA MET A 110 6.46 6.87 -3.63
C MET A 110 7.32 8.12 -3.62
N HIS A 111 8.64 8.00 -3.82
CA HIS A 111 9.47 9.19 -4.00
C HIS A 111 9.07 9.95 -5.28
N VAL A 112 8.57 9.27 -6.32
CA VAL A 112 8.05 9.87 -7.55
C VAL A 112 6.72 10.58 -7.27
N TRP A 113 5.78 9.90 -6.59
CA TRP A 113 4.48 10.49 -6.25
C TRP A 113 4.57 11.66 -5.25
N GLY A 114 5.47 11.61 -4.28
CA GLY A 114 5.65 12.68 -3.29
C GLY A 114 6.23 13.97 -3.89
N LEU A 115 7.05 13.86 -4.92
CA LEU A 115 7.55 15.00 -5.69
C LEU A 115 6.45 15.64 -6.54
N ASP A 116 5.56 14.81 -7.12
CA ASP A 116 4.41 15.30 -7.88
C ASP A 116 3.38 16.02 -7.01
N VAL A 117 3.12 15.55 -5.78
CA VAL A 117 2.14 16.21 -4.89
C VAL A 117 2.55 17.64 -4.55
N GLN A 118 3.84 17.89 -4.28
CA GLN A 118 4.34 19.26 -4.04
C GLN A 118 4.23 20.14 -5.29
N GLN A 119 4.50 19.59 -6.47
CA GLN A 119 4.38 20.33 -7.73
C GLN A 119 2.92 20.67 -8.05
N ILE A 120 1.99 19.75 -7.76
CA ILE A 120 0.55 19.98 -7.90
C ILE A 120 0.10 21.09 -6.96
N GLU A 121 0.50 21.05 -5.69
CA GLU A 121 0.14 22.08 -4.70
C GLU A 121 0.67 23.48 -5.09
N GLN A 122 1.90 23.55 -5.62
CA GLN A 122 2.44 24.79 -6.19
C GLN A 122 1.68 25.26 -7.42
N SER A 123 1.27 24.34 -8.30
CA SER A 123 0.51 24.67 -9.51
C SER A 123 -0.88 25.20 -9.16
N THR A 124 -1.57 24.58 -8.20
CA THR A 124 -2.86 25.04 -7.68
C THR A 124 -2.74 26.43 -7.06
N SER A 125 -1.72 26.64 -6.21
CA SER A 125 -1.48 27.95 -5.57
C SER A 125 -1.18 29.06 -6.58
N ARG A 126 -0.45 28.75 -7.66
CA ARG A 126 -0.18 29.70 -8.75
C ARG A 126 -1.45 30.05 -9.54
N ILE A 127 -2.28 29.05 -9.85
CA ILE A 127 -3.55 29.24 -10.55
C ILE A 127 -4.48 30.13 -9.73
N GLU A 128 -4.59 29.90 -8.41
CA GLU A 128 -5.39 30.77 -7.53
C GLU A 128 -4.86 32.22 -7.48
N ALA A 129 -3.55 32.40 -7.48
CA ALA A 129 -2.94 33.74 -7.51
C ALA A 129 -3.21 34.46 -8.85
N GLU A 130 -3.08 33.75 -9.97
CA GLU A 130 -3.39 34.28 -11.31
C GLU A 130 -4.87 34.62 -11.46
N GLU A 131 -5.77 33.76 -10.97
CA GLU A 131 -7.22 34.00 -10.99
C GLU A 131 -7.58 35.27 -10.21
N ASN A 132 -7.04 35.43 -9.00
CA ASN A 132 -7.24 36.64 -8.19
C ASN A 132 -6.71 37.91 -8.88
N GLN A 133 -5.59 37.79 -9.60
CA GLN A 133 -5.03 38.91 -10.36
C GLN A 133 -5.95 39.30 -11.53
N ILE A 134 -6.47 38.32 -12.28
CA ILE A 134 -7.40 38.54 -13.39
C ILE A 134 -8.69 39.19 -12.89
N LEU A 135 -9.26 38.70 -11.78
CA LEU A 135 -10.48 39.27 -11.17
C LEU A 135 -10.28 40.74 -10.76
N ASN A 136 -9.11 41.08 -10.20
CA ASN A 136 -8.78 42.45 -9.84
C ASN A 136 -8.65 43.37 -11.06
N GLU A 137 -8.03 42.91 -12.14
CA GLU A 137 -7.94 43.67 -13.39
C GLU A 137 -9.31 43.87 -14.04
N LEU A 138 -10.17 42.84 -14.06
CA LEU A 138 -11.55 42.95 -14.54
C LEU A 138 -12.34 43.99 -13.73
N ALA A 139 -12.23 43.98 -12.40
CA ALA A 139 -12.88 44.97 -11.53
C ALA A 139 -12.40 46.40 -11.82
N ARG A 140 -11.10 46.57 -12.14
CA ARG A 140 -10.49 47.85 -12.50
C ARG A 140 -10.99 48.38 -13.84
N LEU A 141 -11.05 47.51 -14.85
CA LEU A 141 -11.56 47.84 -16.19
C LEU A 141 -13.03 48.26 -16.11
N HIS A 142 -13.83 47.54 -15.31
CA HIS A 142 -15.24 47.87 -15.11
C HIS A 142 -15.40 49.29 -14.52
N LYS A 143 -14.65 49.63 -13.44
CA LYS A 143 -14.67 50.99 -12.86
C LYS A 143 -14.27 52.08 -13.87
N ARG A 144 -13.29 51.83 -14.74
CA ARG A 144 -12.86 52.80 -15.76
C ARG A 144 -13.95 53.05 -16.79
N MET A 145 -14.64 52.00 -17.25
CA MET A 145 -15.76 52.15 -18.18
C MET A 145 -16.88 52.98 -17.58
N THR A 146 -17.31 52.70 -16.34
CA THR A 146 -18.37 53.48 -15.67
C THR A 146 -17.98 54.94 -15.46
N ALA A 147 -16.71 55.22 -15.14
CA ALA A 147 -16.23 56.59 -14.98
C ALA A 147 -16.19 57.36 -16.31
N LEU A 148 -15.83 56.71 -17.41
CA LEU A 148 -15.89 57.29 -18.76
C LEU A 148 -17.32 57.56 -19.19
N GLU A 149 -18.24 56.62 -18.96
CA GLU A 149 -19.67 56.77 -19.24
C GLU A 149 -20.28 57.95 -18.46
N LYS A 150 -19.90 58.12 -17.19
CA LYS A 150 -20.31 59.28 -16.38
C LYS A 150 -19.75 60.61 -16.91
N LYS A 151 -18.50 60.63 -17.40
CA LYS A 151 -17.91 61.84 -18.00
C LYS A 151 -18.58 62.20 -19.32
N LEU A 152 -18.83 61.22 -20.19
CA LEU A 152 -19.55 61.39 -21.45
C LEU A 152 -20.96 61.93 -21.22
N SER A 153 -21.73 61.33 -20.30
CA SER A 153 -23.08 61.82 -19.98
C SER A 153 -23.10 63.24 -19.38
N SER A 154 -22.09 63.63 -18.59
CA SER A 154 -21.96 65.00 -18.08
C SER A 154 -21.52 66.03 -19.13
N SER A 155 -20.82 65.60 -20.19
CA SER A 155 -20.37 66.47 -21.29
C SER A 155 -21.51 66.73 -22.28
N THR A 156 -22.31 65.71 -22.60
CA THR A 156 -23.46 65.84 -23.54
C THR A 156 -24.58 66.72 -22.98
N GLY A 157 -24.72 66.83 -21.65
CA GLY A 157 -25.71 67.72 -21.01
C GLY A 157 -25.30 69.20 -20.95
N LYS A 158 -24.04 69.55 -21.25
CA LYS A 158 -23.52 70.93 -21.16
C LYS A 158 -23.55 71.68 -22.50
N ASP A 159 -23.69 70.95 -23.61
CA ASP A 159 -23.78 71.48 -24.98
C ASP A 159 -25.22 71.79 -25.43
N ASN A 160 -26.23 71.50 -24.58
CA ASN A 160 -27.65 71.69 -24.90
C ASN A 160 -28.33 72.74 -24.00
N LYS A 161 -27.57 73.73 -23.52
CA LYS A 161 -28.05 74.87 -22.72
C LYS A 161 -27.41 76.16 -23.23
#